data_AF-A0A537RPZ0-F1
#
_entry.id   AF-A0A537RPZ0-F1
#
_cell.length_a   1.000
_cell.length_b   1.000
_cell.length_c   1.000
_cell.angle_alpha   90.00
_cell.angle_beta   90.00
_cell.angle_gamma   90.00
#
_symmetry.space_group_name_H-M   'P 1'
#
loop_
_entity.id
_entity.type
_entity.pdbx_description
1 polymer ?
#
loop_
_entity_poly.entity_id
_entity_poly.type
_entity_poly.pdbx_seq_one_letter_code
_entity_poly.pdbx_strand_id
1 'polypeptide(L)'
;RLTQWFEEHPADARKIIGKVVEAAAAREAARKARDLTRRKGALDISNLPGKLADCQERDPAKSELFIVEGDSAGGSAKQGRNRAFQAILPLKGKILNVERARFDKMLSSAEIGTLIQALGTGIGSEDFEAAKARYHRIIIMTDADVDGSHIRTLLLTFFFRQMRELIEKGFLYIAQPPLYRLQRGNSKPVYLKNDPALEAYCVDAALRDAVFTQHDGGQRADNDLRALLEQARVQRRWVQPLVGKVGNIDVVEQAAIAGALAAGILADPNRAIEMAHRTADRLNALDEPGSPDGVWRGEVIAGEGLVFRRNRQGVEERRLIDAALLRSSEARRLDGDGAVLREIYERAGKLVARDKEYRIVGPAGLVEAIMELGRRGIEINRYKGLGEMNPDQLWETTLDPEARSLLQVRVSHEDLAEETFSTLMGDLVEPRREFIQSNALSVANLDV
;
A
#
# COMPACT_ATOMS: atom_id res chain seq x y z
N ARG A 1 -42.53 0.87 -46.15
CA ARG A 1 -41.15 0.72 -46.71
C ARG A 1 -40.19 1.41 -45.76
N LEU A 2 -39.03 0.82 -45.44
CA LEU A 2 -38.06 1.38 -44.49
C LEU A 2 -37.59 2.80 -44.90
N THR A 3 -37.43 3.03 -46.20
CA THR A 3 -37.04 4.31 -46.78
C THR A 3 -38.00 5.43 -46.41
N GLN A 4 -39.30 5.20 -46.58
CA GLN A 4 -40.35 6.17 -46.25
C GLN A 4 -40.38 6.46 -44.74
N TRP A 5 -40.15 5.44 -43.91
CA TRP A 5 -40.11 5.63 -42.45
C TRP A 5 -38.92 6.49 -42.00
N PHE A 6 -37.74 6.33 -42.63
CA PHE A 6 -36.58 7.19 -42.35
C PHE A 6 -36.74 8.64 -42.84
N GLU A 7 -37.49 8.85 -43.92
CA GLU A 7 -37.87 10.20 -44.39
C GLU A 7 -38.85 10.87 -43.42
N GLU A 8 -39.78 10.11 -42.85
CA GLU A 8 -40.75 10.59 -41.85
C GLU A 8 -40.13 10.78 -40.45
N HIS A 9 -39.05 10.07 -40.12
CA HIS A 9 -38.38 10.13 -38.80
C HIS A 9 -36.87 10.45 -38.91
N PRO A 10 -36.48 11.69 -39.28
CA PRO A 10 -35.08 12.04 -39.59
C PRO A 10 -34.12 11.98 -38.40
N ALA A 11 -34.62 12.15 -37.17
CA ALA A 11 -33.83 12.11 -35.96
C ALA A 11 -33.41 10.68 -35.60
N ASP A 12 -34.34 9.72 -35.69
CA ASP A 12 -34.08 8.32 -35.42
C ASP A 12 -33.29 7.67 -36.56
N ALA A 13 -33.58 8.05 -37.81
CA ALA A 13 -32.77 7.67 -38.96
C ALA A 13 -31.30 8.10 -38.79
N ARG A 14 -31.03 9.33 -38.32
CA ARG A 14 -29.67 9.80 -38.03
C ARG A 14 -28.99 9.00 -36.93
N LYS A 15 -29.69 8.64 -35.86
CA LYS A 15 -29.13 7.79 -34.79
C LYS A 15 -28.78 6.40 -35.31
N ILE A 16 -29.66 5.80 -36.10
CA ILE A 16 -29.46 4.46 -36.67
C ILE A 16 -28.30 4.46 -37.67
N ILE A 17 -28.28 5.41 -38.61
CA ILE A 17 -27.19 5.56 -39.58
C ILE A 17 -25.87 5.87 -38.85
N GLY A 18 -25.89 6.71 -37.81
CA GLY A 18 -24.73 6.98 -36.97
C GLY A 18 -24.14 5.71 -36.37
N LYS A 19 -24.97 4.84 -35.78
CA LYS A 19 -24.52 3.52 -35.27
C LYS A 19 -23.95 2.63 -36.38
N VAL A 20 -24.54 2.64 -37.57
CA VAL A 20 -24.05 1.86 -38.72
C VAL A 20 -22.69 2.37 -39.19
N VAL A 21 -22.49 3.68 -39.26
CA VAL A 21 -21.21 4.31 -39.64
C VAL A 21 -20.14 4.05 -38.60
N GLU A 22 -20.44 4.17 -37.30
CA GLU A 22 -19.50 3.85 -36.22
C GLU A 22 -19.07 2.37 -36.26
N ALA A 23 -20.02 1.45 -36.46
CA ALA A 23 -19.72 0.03 -36.63
C ALA A 23 -18.87 -0.25 -37.89
N ALA A 24 -19.14 0.45 -39.00
CA ALA A 24 -18.36 0.33 -40.22
C ALA A 24 -16.92 0.87 -40.05
N ALA A 25 -16.75 2.02 -39.40
CA ALA A 25 -15.44 2.60 -39.09
C ALA A 25 -14.63 1.71 -38.14
N ALA A 26 -15.26 1.15 -37.11
CA ALA A 26 -14.61 0.19 -36.21
C ALA A 26 -14.14 -1.06 -36.95
N ARG A 27 -14.97 -1.61 -37.85
CA ARG A 27 -14.60 -2.74 -38.72
C ARG A 27 -13.47 -2.41 -39.69
N GLU A 28 -13.48 -1.21 -40.29
CA GLU A 28 -12.43 -0.79 -41.21
C GLU A 28 -11.10 -0.56 -40.46
N ALA A 29 -11.14 0.01 -39.25
CA ALA A 29 -9.98 0.15 -38.39
C ALA A 29 -9.42 -1.21 -37.96
N ALA A 30 -10.29 -2.14 -37.54
CA ALA A 30 -9.91 -3.53 -37.26
C ALA A 30 -9.26 -4.18 -38.47
N ARG A 31 -9.85 -4.02 -39.67
CA ARG A 31 -9.29 -4.53 -40.92
C ARG A 31 -7.93 -3.89 -41.26
N LYS A 32 -7.73 -2.59 -41.04
CA LYS A 32 -6.44 -1.91 -41.25
C LYS A 32 -5.38 -2.41 -40.26
N ALA A 33 -5.73 -2.58 -38.98
CA ALA A 33 -4.85 -3.19 -37.99
C ALA A 33 -4.52 -4.66 -38.35
N ARG A 34 -5.51 -5.39 -38.89
CA ARG A 34 -5.33 -6.74 -39.43
C ARG A 34 -4.42 -6.76 -40.65
N ASP A 35 -4.59 -5.86 -41.60
CA ASP A 35 -3.73 -5.80 -42.79
C ASP A 35 -2.32 -5.32 -42.44
N LEU A 36 -2.16 -4.48 -41.40
CA LEU A 36 -0.86 -4.11 -40.85
C LEU A 36 -0.14 -5.32 -40.21
N THR A 37 -0.89 -6.19 -39.53
CA THR A 37 -0.37 -7.42 -38.91
C THR A 37 -0.18 -8.56 -39.92
N ARG A 38 -0.96 -8.59 -41.01
CA ARG A 38 -1.03 -9.70 -41.99
C ARG A 38 -0.25 -9.45 -43.30
N ARG A 39 -0.10 -8.20 -43.77
CA ARG A 39 0.90 -7.85 -44.82
C ARG A 39 2.33 -8.14 -44.35
N LYS A 40 2.51 -8.38 -43.06
CA LYS A 40 3.75 -8.81 -42.40
C LYS A 40 3.79 -10.32 -42.07
N GLY A 41 3.01 -11.17 -42.76
CA GLY A 41 2.92 -12.60 -42.41
C GLY A 41 2.94 -13.57 -43.60
N ALA A 42 4.11 -14.18 -43.84
CA ALA A 42 4.31 -15.61 -44.19
C ALA A 42 5.81 -15.94 -44.40
N LEU A 43 6.63 -14.96 -44.83
CA LEU A 43 8.08 -15.11 -45.01
C LEU A 43 8.92 -14.31 -43.99
N ASP A 44 8.29 -13.49 -43.14
CA ASP A 44 8.95 -12.63 -42.15
C ASP A 44 8.60 -13.04 -40.72
N ILE A 45 9.37 -13.98 -40.17
CA ILE A 45 9.55 -14.12 -38.71
C ILE A 45 10.24 -12.85 -38.11
N SER A 46 10.55 -11.85 -38.96
CA SER A 46 11.45 -10.73 -38.68
C SER A 46 10.80 -9.44 -38.16
N ASN A 47 9.47 -9.29 -38.21
CA ASN A 47 8.84 -7.97 -37.97
C ASN A 47 8.23 -7.81 -36.57
N LEU A 48 8.87 -8.37 -35.54
CA LEU A 48 8.56 -8.05 -34.14
C LEU A 48 8.68 -6.53 -33.90
N PRO A 49 7.90 -5.95 -32.97
CA PRO A 49 8.04 -4.53 -32.65
C PRO A 49 9.49 -4.22 -32.28
N GLY A 50 10.08 -3.15 -32.84
CA GLY A 50 11.48 -2.80 -32.56
C GLY A 50 11.80 -2.54 -31.09
N LYS A 51 10.77 -2.26 -30.28
CA LYS A 51 10.89 -2.11 -28.81
C LYS A 51 10.96 -3.44 -28.06
N LEU A 52 10.41 -4.52 -28.61
CA LEU A 52 10.33 -5.82 -27.95
C LEU A 52 11.72 -6.47 -27.95
N ALA A 53 12.25 -6.74 -26.77
CA ALA A 53 13.43 -7.58 -26.58
C ALA A 53 12.97 -9.02 -26.32
N ASP A 54 12.84 -9.80 -27.39
CA ASP A 54 12.29 -11.16 -27.35
C ASP A 54 13.22 -12.21 -26.72
N CYS A 55 12.70 -13.37 -26.36
CA CYS A 55 13.41 -14.54 -25.84
C CYS A 55 13.67 -15.62 -26.91
N GLN A 56 14.47 -16.64 -26.56
CA GLN A 56 14.81 -17.76 -27.45
C GLN A 56 13.76 -18.87 -27.43
N GLU A 57 13.10 -19.06 -26.29
CA GLU A 57 12.06 -20.07 -26.09
C GLU A 57 10.86 -19.78 -27.00
N ARG A 58 10.38 -20.82 -27.67
CA ARG A 58 9.25 -20.77 -28.60
C ARG A 58 7.98 -21.39 -28.03
N ASP A 59 8.10 -22.21 -26.99
CA ASP A 59 6.96 -22.75 -26.26
C ASP A 59 6.32 -21.65 -25.39
N PRO A 60 5.09 -21.20 -25.70
CA PRO A 60 4.43 -20.14 -24.94
C PRO A 60 4.24 -20.46 -23.45
N ALA A 61 4.15 -21.74 -23.08
CA ALA A 61 3.98 -22.15 -21.69
C ALA A 61 5.25 -21.95 -20.85
N LYS A 62 6.42 -21.89 -21.50
CA LYS A 62 7.72 -21.72 -20.85
C LYS A 62 8.28 -20.30 -20.99
N SER A 63 7.70 -19.50 -21.88
CA SER A 63 8.12 -18.12 -22.11
C SER A 63 7.30 -17.13 -21.26
N GLU A 64 7.91 -16.00 -20.95
CA GLU A 64 7.26 -14.92 -20.21
C GLU A 64 7.59 -13.56 -20.81
N LEU A 65 6.63 -12.63 -20.69
CA LEU A 65 6.73 -11.26 -21.18
C LEU A 65 6.59 -10.29 -20.01
N PHE A 66 7.61 -9.49 -19.76
CA PHE A 66 7.52 -8.34 -18.85
C PHE A 66 7.13 -7.09 -19.62
N ILE A 67 6.04 -6.46 -19.20
CA ILE A 67 5.64 -5.14 -19.64
C ILE A 67 6.15 -4.14 -18.61
N VAL A 68 7.05 -3.25 -19.04
CA VAL A 68 7.75 -2.32 -18.14
C VAL A 68 7.45 -0.87 -18.47
N GLU A 69 7.33 -0.07 -17.42
CA GLU A 69 7.12 1.37 -17.51
C GLU A 69 8.44 2.09 -17.83
N GLY A 70 8.50 2.72 -19.01
CA GLY A 70 9.60 3.56 -19.43
C GLY A 70 10.84 2.82 -19.95
N ASP A 71 11.68 3.58 -20.66
CA ASP A 71 12.94 3.05 -21.22
C ASP A 71 13.99 2.77 -20.14
N SER A 72 13.94 3.47 -19.00
CA SER A 72 14.92 3.31 -17.92
C SER A 72 14.82 1.91 -17.31
N ALA A 73 13.63 1.56 -16.77
CA ALA A 73 13.36 0.22 -16.25
C ALA A 73 13.48 -0.83 -17.36
N GLY A 74 13.06 -0.51 -18.59
CA GLY A 74 13.25 -1.37 -19.76
C GLY A 74 14.72 -1.69 -20.06
N GLY A 75 15.62 -0.72 -19.89
CA GLY A 75 17.06 -0.90 -20.06
C GLY A 75 17.65 -1.85 -19.03
N SER A 76 17.39 -1.61 -17.75
CA SER A 76 17.85 -2.48 -16.65
C SER A 76 17.26 -3.89 -16.77
N ALA A 77 15.96 -4.02 -17.06
CA ALA A 77 15.31 -5.31 -17.25
C ALA A 77 15.88 -6.07 -18.47
N LYS A 78 16.15 -5.39 -19.59
CA LYS A 78 16.75 -6.01 -20.77
C LYS A 78 18.18 -6.53 -20.50
N GLN A 79 18.94 -5.84 -19.65
CA GLN A 79 20.29 -6.24 -19.28
C GLN A 79 20.28 -7.40 -18.28
N GLY A 80 19.40 -7.37 -17.27
CA GLY A 80 19.32 -8.38 -16.22
C GLY A 80 18.52 -9.64 -16.57
N ARG A 81 17.70 -9.63 -17.63
CA ARG A 81 16.84 -10.78 -17.99
C ARG A 81 17.63 -12.03 -18.36
N ASN A 82 16.99 -13.17 -18.16
CA ASN A 82 17.38 -14.41 -18.81
C ASN A 82 16.82 -14.46 -20.24
N ARG A 83 17.70 -14.29 -21.23
CA ARG A 83 17.34 -14.28 -22.66
C ARG A 83 16.75 -15.60 -23.17
N ALA A 84 16.93 -16.70 -22.44
CA ALA A 84 16.38 -17.99 -22.82
C ALA A 84 14.84 -17.94 -22.85
N PHE A 85 14.19 -17.38 -21.83
CA PHE A 85 12.73 -17.46 -21.69
C PHE A 85 12.01 -16.15 -21.36
N GLN A 86 12.74 -15.07 -21.01
CA GLN A 86 12.12 -13.80 -20.62
C GLN A 86 12.19 -12.78 -21.75
N ALA A 87 11.05 -12.26 -22.19
CA ALA A 87 10.94 -11.14 -23.11
C ALA A 87 10.62 -9.85 -22.35
N ILE A 88 11.11 -8.70 -22.83
CA ILE A 88 10.87 -7.39 -22.22
C ILE A 88 10.24 -6.44 -23.25
N LEU A 89 9.13 -5.81 -22.89
CA LEU A 89 8.43 -4.79 -23.68
C LEU A 89 8.33 -3.48 -22.88
N PRO A 90 9.18 -2.48 -23.18
CA PRO A 90 9.07 -1.16 -22.59
C PRO A 90 7.95 -0.34 -23.25
N LEU A 91 7.13 0.28 -22.42
CA LEU A 91 6.07 1.21 -22.83
C LEU A 91 6.47 2.64 -22.48
N LYS A 92 6.14 3.60 -23.35
CA LYS A 92 6.43 5.02 -23.13
C LYS A 92 5.16 5.80 -22.83
N GLY A 93 5.23 6.62 -21.78
CA GLY A 93 4.16 7.56 -21.43
C GLY A 93 2.89 6.88 -20.90
N LYS A 94 1.86 7.69 -20.67
CA LYS A 94 0.56 7.21 -20.21
C LYS A 94 -0.17 6.54 -21.37
N ILE A 95 -0.52 5.27 -21.19
CA ILE A 95 -1.28 4.51 -22.19
C ILE A 95 -2.64 5.21 -22.42
N LEU A 96 -3.13 5.15 -23.65
CA LEU A 96 -4.46 5.67 -23.98
C LEU A 96 -5.51 4.94 -23.13
N ASN A 97 -6.37 5.69 -22.45
CA ASN A 97 -7.49 5.11 -21.71
C ASN A 97 -8.50 4.52 -22.69
N VAL A 98 -8.52 3.19 -22.76
CA VAL A 98 -9.36 2.41 -23.67
C VAL A 98 -10.83 2.32 -23.24
N GLU A 99 -11.15 2.65 -21.99
CA GLU A 99 -12.53 2.75 -21.54
C GLU A 99 -13.24 3.96 -22.19
N ARG A 100 -12.50 5.06 -22.36
CA ARG A 100 -13.01 6.31 -22.92
C ARG A 100 -12.78 6.41 -24.43
N ALA A 101 -11.74 5.78 -24.94
CA ALA A 101 -11.38 5.87 -26.34
C ALA A 101 -12.24 4.95 -27.21
N ARG A 102 -12.75 5.49 -28.31
CA ARG A 102 -13.36 4.68 -29.37
C ARG A 102 -12.34 3.67 -29.91
N PHE A 103 -12.84 2.52 -30.36
CA PHE A 103 -12.03 1.38 -30.80
C PHE A 103 -11.03 1.74 -31.91
N ASP A 104 -11.41 2.61 -32.85
CA ASP A 104 -10.56 3.15 -33.91
C ASP A 104 -9.37 3.97 -33.36
N LYS A 105 -9.62 4.81 -32.35
CA LYS A 105 -8.59 5.60 -31.67
C LYS A 105 -7.66 4.74 -30.81
N MET A 106 -8.17 3.64 -30.26
CA MET A 106 -7.35 2.64 -29.57
C MET A 106 -6.37 1.99 -30.54
N LEU A 107 -6.83 1.58 -31.72
CA LEU A 107 -5.99 0.93 -32.73
C LEU A 107 -4.95 1.86 -33.36
N SER A 108 -5.20 3.17 -33.38
CA SER A 108 -4.21 4.14 -33.86
C SER A 108 -3.09 4.43 -32.84
N SER A 109 -3.23 3.96 -31.60
CA SER A 109 -2.18 4.09 -30.58
C SER A 109 -1.01 3.15 -30.86
N ALA A 110 0.19 3.73 -31.03
CA ALA A 110 1.40 2.97 -31.33
C ALA A 110 1.79 1.99 -30.21
N GLU A 111 1.61 2.38 -28.93
CA GLU A 111 1.91 1.53 -27.77
C GLU A 111 0.96 0.33 -27.71
N ILE A 112 -0.33 0.53 -27.97
CA ILE A 112 -1.33 -0.54 -27.96
C ILE A 112 -1.09 -1.48 -29.15
N GLY A 113 -0.84 -0.94 -30.35
CA GLY A 113 -0.49 -1.76 -31.52
C GLY A 113 0.77 -2.60 -31.28
N THR A 114 1.79 -2.02 -30.64
CA THR A 114 3.02 -2.71 -30.24
C THR A 114 2.74 -3.84 -29.23
N LEU A 115 1.88 -3.59 -28.23
CA LEU A 115 1.50 -4.58 -27.24
C LEU A 115 0.74 -5.76 -27.87
N ILE A 116 -0.26 -5.49 -28.71
CA ILE A 116 -1.03 -6.54 -29.41
C ILE A 116 -0.11 -7.39 -30.29
N GLN A 117 0.80 -6.73 -31.03
CA GLN A 117 1.74 -7.42 -31.89
C GLN A 117 2.73 -8.28 -31.09
N ALA A 118 3.19 -7.80 -29.93
CA ALA A 118 4.06 -8.57 -29.05
C ALA A 118 3.33 -9.82 -28.52
N LEU A 119 2.09 -9.70 -28.08
CA LEU A 119 1.28 -10.81 -27.55
C LEU A 119 0.91 -11.84 -28.61
N GLY A 120 0.69 -11.44 -29.86
CA GLY A 120 0.39 -12.34 -30.98
C GLY A 120 -1.05 -12.87 -30.99
N THR A 121 -1.92 -12.39 -30.11
CA THR A 121 -3.29 -12.88 -29.92
C THR A 121 -4.31 -12.30 -30.91
N GLY A 122 -3.96 -11.27 -31.67
CA GLY A 122 -4.96 -10.42 -32.36
C GLY A 122 -5.73 -9.53 -31.38
N ILE A 123 -6.75 -8.83 -31.86
CA ILE A 123 -7.59 -7.93 -31.05
C ILE A 123 -9.04 -7.87 -31.56
N GLY A 124 -9.98 -7.69 -30.64
CA GLY A 124 -11.41 -7.53 -30.95
C GLY A 124 -12.14 -8.87 -30.98
N SER A 125 -13.46 -8.83 -30.80
CA SER A 125 -14.31 -10.03 -30.60
C SER A 125 -14.30 -11.02 -31.77
N GLU A 126 -13.95 -10.60 -32.98
CA GLU A 126 -13.93 -11.46 -34.18
C GLU A 126 -12.53 -12.03 -34.52
N ASP A 127 -11.44 -11.38 -34.07
CA ASP A 127 -10.06 -11.72 -34.47
C ASP A 127 -9.16 -12.12 -33.28
N PHE A 128 -9.62 -11.94 -32.04
CA PHE A 128 -8.86 -12.28 -30.85
C PHE A 128 -8.90 -13.79 -30.58
N GLU A 129 -7.71 -14.39 -30.42
CA GLU A 129 -7.54 -15.80 -30.11
C GLU A 129 -6.50 -15.96 -28.99
N ALA A 130 -6.97 -16.23 -27.77
CA ALA A 130 -6.08 -16.43 -26.62
C ALA A 130 -5.13 -17.62 -26.78
N ALA A 131 -5.48 -18.62 -27.60
CA ALA A 131 -4.62 -19.78 -27.87
C ALA A 131 -3.37 -19.44 -28.71
N LYS A 132 -3.37 -18.30 -29.41
CA LYS A 132 -2.21 -17.80 -30.18
C LYS A 132 -1.28 -16.92 -29.33
N ALA A 133 -1.55 -16.77 -28.04
CA ALA A 133 -0.69 -16.03 -27.14
C ALA A 133 0.74 -16.58 -27.19
N ARG A 134 1.70 -15.71 -27.47
CA ARG A 134 3.12 -16.07 -27.57
C ARG A 134 3.78 -16.34 -26.21
N TYR A 135 3.16 -15.85 -25.14
CA TYR A 135 3.63 -15.95 -23.77
C TYR A 135 2.44 -16.26 -22.87
N HIS A 136 2.51 -17.35 -22.10
CA HIS A 136 1.48 -17.73 -21.12
C HIS A 136 1.72 -17.09 -19.75
N ARG A 137 2.82 -16.35 -19.60
CA ARG A 137 3.10 -15.52 -18.42
C ARG A 137 3.36 -14.09 -18.87
N ILE A 138 2.35 -13.24 -18.72
CA ILE A 138 2.41 -11.81 -19.02
C ILE A 138 2.49 -11.09 -17.68
N ILE A 139 3.60 -10.43 -17.41
CA ILE A 139 3.91 -9.82 -16.12
C ILE A 139 3.96 -8.30 -16.29
N ILE A 140 3.05 -7.60 -15.62
CA ILE A 140 3.06 -6.14 -15.53
C ILE A 140 4.02 -5.72 -14.42
N MET A 141 5.08 -5.01 -14.78
CA MET A 141 6.11 -4.55 -13.86
C MET A 141 6.19 -3.01 -13.93
N THR A 142 5.54 -2.35 -12.97
CA THR A 142 5.40 -0.89 -12.88
C THR A 142 5.98 -0.38 -11.57
N ASP A 143 6.27 0.92 -11.50
CA ASP A 143 6.75 1.53 -10.27
C ASP A 143 5.67 1.54 -9.17
N ALA A 144 6.13 1.68 -7.92
CA ALA A 144 5.28 1.71 -6.72
C ALA A 144 4.68 3.10 -6.45
N ASP A 145 4.88 4.06 -7.35
CA ASP A 145 4.36 5.41 -7.24
C ASP A 145 2.96 5.57 -7.86
N VAL A 146 2.44 6.80 -7.81
CA VAL A 146 1.10 7.12 -8.30
C VAL A 146 1.00 6.93 -9.82
N ASP A 147 2.05 7.26 -10.58
CA ASP A 147 2.05 7.12 -12.04
C ASP A 147 2.11 5.64 -12.46
N GLY A 148 2.91 4.83 -11.77
CA GLY A 148 2.97 3.38 -11.92
C GLY A 148 1.63 2.71 -11.60
N SER A 149 0.92 3.17 -10.56
CA SER A 149 -0.44 2.71 -10.28
C SER A 149 -1.43 3.05 -11.40
N HIS A 150 -1.27 4.20 -12.05
CA HIS A 150 -2.14 4.63 -13.14
C HIS A 150 -1.91 3.80 -14.42
N ILE A 151 -0.65 3.63 -14.87
CA ILE A 151 -0.36 2.80 -16.05
C ILE A 151 -0.75 1.34 -15.82
N ARG A 152 -0.53 0.80 -14.61
CA ARG A 152 -0.99 -0.53 -14.23
C ARG A 152 -2.50 -0.66 -14.38
N THR A 153 -3.26 0.32 -13.90
CA THR A 153 -4.72 0.30 -14.01
C THR A 153 -5.17 0.36 -15.46
N LEU A 154 -4.56 1.21 -16.29
CA LEU A 154 -4.85 1.30 -17.73
C LEU A 154 -4.57 -0.02 -18.47
N LEU A 155 -3.46 -0.69 -18.15
CA LEU A 155 -3.15 -2.01 -18.69
C LEU A 155 -4.18 -3.06 -18.25
N LEU A 156 -4.53 -3.08 -16.96
CA LEU A 156 -5.55 -4.01 -16.45
C LEU A 156 -6.89 -3.80 -17.13
N THR A 157 -7.32 -2.55 -17.31
CA THR A 157 -8.55 -2.22 -18.06
C THR A 157 -8.46 -2.67 -19.51
N PHE A 158 -7.30 -2.50 -20.17
CA PHE A 158 -7.10 -3.00 -21.53
C PHE A 158 -7.22 -4.52 -21.61
N PHE A 159 -6.52 -5.26 -20.76
CA PHE A 159 -6.63 -6.72 -20.74
C PHE A 159 -8.05 -7.18 -20.40
N PHE A 160 -8.71 -6.53 -19.45
CA PHE A 160 -10.07 -6.88 -19.05
C PHE A 160 -11.09 -6.64 -20.16
N ARG A 161 -11.03 -5.50 -20.86
CA ARG A 161 -12.00 -5.16 -21.92
C ARG A 161 -11.72 -5.86 -23.25
N GLN A 162 -10.44 -6.03 -23.62
CA GLN A 162 -10.06 -6.47 -24.97
C GLN A 162 -9.52 -7.90 -25.04
N MET A 163 -9.01 -8.44 -23.93
CA MET A 163 -8.30 -9.73 -23.91
C MET A 163 -8.65 -10.55 -22.66
N ARG A 164 -9.94 -10.54 -22.27
CA ARG A 164 -10.43 -11.12 -21.02
C ARG A 164 -10.03 -12.59 -20.84
N GLU A 165 -10.07 -13.38 -21.92
CA GLU A 165 -9.70 -14.79 -21.88
C GLU A 165 -8.23 -15.02 -21.42
N LEU A 166 -7.31 -14.06 -21.61
CA LEU A 166 -5.95 -14.20 -21.08
C LEU A 166 -5.94 -14.15 -19.55
N ILE A 167 -6.83 -13.36 -18.95
CA ILE A 167 -6.99 -13.29 -17.49
C ILE A 167 -7.67 -14.56 -17.00
N GLU A 168 -8.71 -15.04 -17.70
CA GLU A 168 -9.44 -16.26 -17.33
C GLU A 168 -8.57 -17.52 -17.43
N LYS A 169 -7.66 -17.58 -18.41
CA LYS A 169 -6.62 -18.63 -18.51
C LYS A 169 -5.50 -18.46 -17.48
N GLY A 170 -5.52 -17.38 -16.70
CA GLY A 170 -4.54 -17.12 -15.64
C GLY A 170 -3.16 -16.71 -16.17
N PHE A 171 -3.08 -16.09 -17.34
CA PHE A 171 -1.81 -15.70 -17.96
C PHE A 171 -1.30 -14.34 -17.50
N LEU A 172 -2.13 -13.52 -16.85
CA LEU A 172 -1.77 -12.16 -16.44
C LEU A 172 -1.33 -12.09 -14.97
N TYR A 173 -0.18 -11.46 -14.73
CA TYR A 173 0.45 -11.31 -13.44
C TYR A 173 0.93 -9.89 -13.20
N ILE A 174 1.08 -9.50 -11.94
CA ILE A 174 1.66 -8.23 -11.50
C ILE A 174 2.93 -8.52 -10.69
N ALA A 175 4.05 -7.91 -11.06
CA ALA A 175 5.29 -8.00 -10.31
C ALA A 175 5.18 -7.28 -8.96
N GLN A 176 5.83 -7.82 -7.93
CA GLN A 176 5.89 -7.22 -6.59
C GLN A 176 7.35 -6.93 -6.24
N PRO A 177 7.96 -5.87 -6.82
CA PRO A 177 9.34 -5.48 -6.50
C PRO A 177 9.46 -5.07 -5.02
N PRO A 178 10.65 -5.20 -4.41
CA PRO A 178 10.87 -4.79 -3.04
C PRO A 178 10.82 -3.27 -2.88
N LEU A 179 10.27 -2.80 -1.75
CA LEU A 179 10.26 -1.39 -1.38
C LEU A 179 11.56 -0.97 -0.66
N TYR A 180 12.19 -1.90 0.04
CA TYR A 180 13.36 -1.65 0.87
C TYR A 180 14.52 -2.60 0.56
N ARG A 181 15.73 -2.05 0.62
CA ARG A 181 16.99 -2.80 0.72
C ARG A 181 17.65 -2.47 2.04
N LEU A 182 17.88 -3.50 2.84
CA LEU A 182 18.55 -3.43 4.13
C LEU A 182 19.95 -4.01 4.03
N GLN A 183 20.92 -3.37 4.67
CA GLN A 183 22.27 -3.89 4.79
C GLN A 183 22.82 -3.64 6.20
N ARG A 184 23.35 -4.69 6.85
CA ARG A 184 23.97 -4.60 8.18
C ARG A 184 25.45 -4.92 8.06
N GLY A 185 26.28 -3.89 8.05
CA GLY A 185 27.72 -4.01 7.79
C GLY A 185 28.00 -4.72 6.46
N ASN A 186 28.85 -5.75 6.50
CA ASN A 186 29.23 -6.54 5.31
C ASN A 186 28.32 -7.76 5.07
N SER A 187 27.18 -7.85 5.76
CA SER A 187 26.21 -8.94 5.54
C SER A 187 25.55 -8.81 4.17
N LYS A 188 25.05 -9.93 3.64
CA LYS A 188 24.25 -9.93 2.40
C LYS A 188 23.06 -8.97 2.53
N PRO A 189 22.72 -8.20 1.47
CA PRO A 189 21.56 -7.33 1.50
C PRO A 189 20.27 -8.14 1.65
N VAL A 190 19.31 -7.60 2.38
CA VAL A 190 17.97 -8.17 2.55
C VAL A 190 16.97 -7.24 1.88
N TYR A 191 16.09 -7.81 1.06
CA TYR A 191 15.07 -7.07 0.33
C TYR A 191 13.70 -7.29 0.95
N LEU A 192 12.98 -6.20 1.25
CA LEU A 192 11.67 -6.25 1.89
C LEU A 192 10.62 -5.54 1.04
N LYS A 193 9.41 -6.12 0.99
CA LYS A 193 8.34 -5.69 0.07
C LYS A 193 7.57 -4.47 0.54
N ASN A 194 7.42 -4.27 1.85
CA ASN A 194 6.52 -3.27 2.40
C ASN A 194 6.96 -2.81 3.80
N ASP A 195 6.25 -1.81 4.35
CA ASP A 195 6.49 -1.28 5.69
C ASP A 195 6.30 -2.32 6.80
N PRO A 196 5.24 -3.17 6.81
CA PRO A 196 5.08 -4.22 7.81
C PRO A 196 6.27 -5.19 7.87
N ALA A 197 6.81 -5.60 6.70
CA ALA A 197 7.99 -6.45 6.66
C ALA A 197 9.23 -5.76 7.23
N LEU A 198 9.40 -4.46 6.96
CA LEU A 198 10.49 -3.65 7.54
C LEU A 198 10.35 -3.57 9.06
N GLU A 199 9.15 -3.33 9.56
CA GLU A 199 8.88 -3.30 10.99
C GLU A 199 9.17 -4.64 11.65
N ALA A 200 8.65 -5.74 11.11
CA ALA A 200 8.89 -7.07 11.61
C ALA A 200 10.39 -7.41 11.66
N TYR A 201 11.13 -7.07 10.60
CA TYR A 201 12.59 -7.24 10.56
C TYR A 201 13.29 -6.44 11.68
N CYS A 202 12.90 -5.18 11.89
CA CYS A 202 13.47 -4.35 12.95
C CYS A 202 13.16 -4.93 14.35
N VAL A 203 11.92 -5.37 14.57
CA VAL A 203 11.50 -6.00 15.83
C VAL A 203 12.30 -7.27 16.09
N ASP A 204 12.39 -8.17 15.11
CA ASP A 204 13.16 -9.42 15.23
C ASP A 204 14.64 -9.16 15.51
N ALA A 205 15.21 -8.11 14.90
CA ALA A 205 16.59 -7.72 15.13
C ALA A 205 16.79 -7.14 16.53
N ALA A 206 15.83 -6.38 17.07
CA ALA A 206 15.89 -5.78 18.38
C ALA A 206 15.72 -6.81 19.51
N LEU A 207 14.76 -7.73 19.36
CA LEU A 207 14.40 -8.70 20.41
C LEU A 207 15.53 -9.68 20.76
N ARG A 208 16.45 -9.97 19.84
CA ARG A 208 17.56 -10.92 20.06
C ARG A 208 18.46 -10.59 21.24
N ASP A 209 18.67 -9.31 21.51
CA ASP A 209 19.61 -8.83 22.54
C ASP A 209 18.94 -7.95 23.60
N ALA A 210 17.60 -7.80 23.54
CA ALA A 210 16.85 -6.88 24.39
C ALA A 210 16.19 -7.61 25.57
N VAL A 211 16.37 -7.06 26.76
CA VAL A 211 15.73 -7.52 28.00
C VAL A 211 15.00 -6.36 28.63
N PHE A 212 13.70 -6.52 28.84
CA PHE A 212 12.88 -5.56 29.58
C PHE A 212 12.77 -5.99 31.04
N THR A 213 13.23 -5.13 31.95
CA THR A 213 13.10 -5.30 33.40
C THR A 213 12.02 -4.36 33.93
N GLN A 214 10.96 -4.93 34.48
CA GLN A 214 9.86 -4.21 35.12
C GLN A 214 10.28 -3.65 36.49
N HIS A 215 9.44 -2.80 37.07
CA HIS A 215 9.72 -2.15 38.34
C HIS A 215 9.76 -3.10 39.54
N ASP A 216 9.17 -4.29 39.41
CA ASP A 216 9.14 -5.36 40.42
C ASP A 216 10.33 -6.31 40.30
N GLY A 217 11.23 -6.08 39.32
CA GLY A 217 12.36 -6.93 39.01
C GLY A 217 12.04 -8.06 38.04
N GLY A 218 10.78 -8.21 37.60
CA GLY A 218 10.38 -9.16 36.56
C GLY A 218 11.10 -8.86 35.24
N GLN A 219 11.68 -9.90 34.62
CA GLN A 219 12.40 -9.76 33.35
C GLN A 219 11.64 -10.45 32.23
N ARG A 220 11.58 -9.79 31.07
CA ARG A 220 10.98 -10.30 29.84
C ARG A 220 12.00 -10.20 28.71
N ALA A 221 12.26 -11.32 28.05
CA ALA A 221 13.15 -11.44 26.90
C ALA A 221 12.46 -12.31 25.83
N ASP A 222 13.03 -12.34 24.61
CA ASP A 222 12.58 -13.19 23.51
C ASP A 222 11.05 -13.17 23.28
N ASN A 223 10.38 -14.30 23.45
CA ASN A 223 8.95 -14.46 23.18
C ASN A 223 8.06 -13.70 24.18
N ASP A 224 8.49 -13.57 25.43
CA ASP A 224 7.72 -12.82 26.44
C ASP A 224 7.79 -11.31 26.15
N LEU A 225 8.95 -10.83 25.70
CA LEU A 225 9.10 -9.44 25.26
C LEU A 225 8.36 -9.21 23.94
N ARG A 226 8.33 -10.18 23.02
CA ARG A 226 7.51 -10.11 21.81
C ARG A 226 6.02 -10.00 22.14
N ALA A 227 5.51 -10.86 23.01
CA ALA A 227 4.11 -10.84 23.41
C ALA A 227 3.73 -9.48 24.03
N LEU A 228 4.60 -8.94 24.90
CA LEU A 228 4.43 -7.60 25.45
C LEU A 228 4.45 -6.51 24.37
N LEU A 229 5.39 -6.59 23.42
CA LEU A 229 5.48 -5.62 22.33
C LEU A 229 4.21 -5.62 21.45
N GLU A 230 3.66 -6.78 21.14
CA GLU A 230 2.41 -6.87 20.37
C GLU A 230 1.23 -6.25 21.12
N GLN A 231 1.14 -6.48 22.43
CA GLN A 231 0.17 -5.80 23.28
C GLN A 231 0.38 -4.29 23.28
N ALA A 232 1.63 -3.83 23.42
CA ALA A 232 1.99 -2.42 23.40
C ALA A 232 1.68 -1.75 22.05
N ARG A 233 1.85 -2.46 20.93
CA ARG A 233 1.48 -2.01 19.58
C ARG A 233 -0.03 -1.78 19.47
N VAL A 234 -0.83 -2.73 19.98
CA VAL A 234 -2.30 -2.59 20.02
C VAL A 234 -2.72 -1.41 20.89
N GLN A 235 -2.13 -1.26 22.08
CA GLN A 235 -2.41 -0.15 22.99
C GLN A 235 -2.04 1.20 22.35
N ARG A 236 -0.87 1.28 21.71
CA ARG A 236 -0.41 2.49 20.99
C ARG A 236 -1.39 2.90 19.88
N ARG A 237 -2.01 1.94 19.19
CA ARG A 237 -3.05 2.22 18.17
C ARG A 237 -4.27 2.92 18.78
N TRP A 238 -4.62 2.63 20.04
CA TRP A 238 -5.71 3.33 20.76
C TRP A 238 -5.27 4.68 21.32
N VAL A 239 -4.00 4.80 21.74
CA VAL A 239 -3.43 6.05 22.23
C VAL A 239 -3.40 7.12 21.13
N GLN A 240 -2.95 6.80 19.91
CA GLN A 240 -2.73 7.78 18.83
C GLN A 240 -3.94 8.71 18.54
N PRO A 241 -5.18 8.20 18.33
CA PRO A 241 -6.34 9.06 18.14
C PRO A 241 -6.67 9.97 19.34
N LEU A 242 -6.41 9.49 20.57
CA LEU A 242 -6.60 10.28 21.79
C LEU A 242 -5.56 11.40 21.88
N VAL A 243 -4.32 11.12 21.48
CA VAL A 243 -3.26 12.15 21.40
C VAL A 243 -3.63 13.26 20.43
N GLY A 244 -4.29 12.95 19.31
CA GLY A 244 -4.80 13.97 18.39
C GLY A 244 -5.76 14.98 19.03
N LYS A 245 -6.46 14.59 20.11
CA LYS A 245 -7.39 15.45 20.86
C LYS A 245 -6.74 16.12 22.07
N VAL A 246 -5.97 15.36 22.85
CA VAL A 246 -5.31 15.86 24.07
C VAL A 246 -4.08 16.71 23.75
N GLY A 247 -3.37 16.36 22.67
CA GLY A 247 -2.16 17.02 22.20
C GLY A 247 -0.88 16.62 22.94
N ASN A 248 -0.92 15.57 23.77
CA ASN A 248 0.25 15.07 24.49
C ASN A 248 0.09 13.55 24.75
N ILE A 249 1.11 12.75 24.38
CA ILE A 249 1.09 11.29 24.52
C ILE A 249 1.22 10.83 25.96
N ASP A 250 2.11 11.47 26.73
CA ASP A 250 2.34 11.14 28.12
C ASP A 250 1.07 11.34 28.94
N VAL A 251 0.33 12.43 28.70
CA VAL A 251 -0.95 12.67 29.40
C VAL A 251 -1.95 11.56 29.14
N VAL A 252 -2.05 11.06 27.90
CA VAL A 252 -2.97 9.97 27.58
C VAL A 252 -2.53 8.65 28.21
N GLU A 253 -1.26 8.28 28.08
CA GLU A 253 -0.74 7.02 28.63
C GLU A 253 -0.78 7.01 30.15
N GLN A 254 -0.33 8.08 30.81
CA GLN A 254 -0.34 8.17 32.25
C GLN A 254 -1.76 8.25 32.82
N ALA A 255 -2.70 8.88 32.11
CA ALA A 255 -4.13 8.84 32.47
C ALA A 255 -4.70 7.42 32.37
N ALA A 256 -4.36 6.68 31.31
CA ALA A 256 -4.78 5.29 31.15
C ALA A 256 -4.25 4.40 32.29
N ILE A 257 -2.94 4.50 32.58
CA ILE A 257 -2.32 3.71 33.65
C ILE A 257 -2.91 4.10 35.02
N ALA A 258 -3.12 5.40 35.27
CA ALA A 258 -3.75 5.87 36.51
C ALA A 258 -5.18 5.34 36.69
N GLY A 259 -5.90 5.03 35.60
CA GLY A 259 -7.32 4.68 35.61
C GLY A 259 -8.25 5.88 35.41
N ALA A 260 -7.72 7.00 34.93
CA ALA A 260 -8.47 8.23 34.67
C ALA A 260 -9.35 8.16 33.40
N LEU A 261 -9.21 7.11 32.58
CA LEU A 261 -10.05 6.87 31.41
C LEU A 261 -11.31 6.04 31.71
N ALA A 262 -11.51 5.65 32.97
CA ALA A 262 -12.63 4.81 33.37
C ALA A 262 -13.98 5.40 32.97
N ALA A 263 -14.84 4.54 32.40
CA ALA A 263 -16.19 4.95 32.04
C ALA A 263 -16.94 5.46 33.28
N GLY A 264 -17.52 6.67 33.17
CA GLY A 264 -18.25 7.28 34.27
C GLY A 264 -17.37 7.89 35.37
N ILE A 265 -16.05 8.02 35.17
CA ILE A 265 -15.16 8.67 36.14
C ILE A 265 -15.65 10.06 36.56
N LEU A 266 -16.20 10.84 35.62
CA LEU A 266 -16.74 12.19 35.88
C LEU A 266 -18.06 12.19 36.67
N ALA A 267 -18.71 11.05 36.85
CA ALA A 267 -19.92 10.92 37.67
C ALA A 267 -19.62 10.79 39.17
N ASP A 268 -18.37 10.47 39.53
CA ASP A 268 -17.88 10.41 40.90
C ASP A 268 -16.81 11.49 41.11
N PRO A 269 -17.15 12.66 41.68
CA PRO A 269 -16.22 13.77 41.85
C PRO A 269 -14.99 13.40 42.68
N ASN A 270 -15.14 12.57 43.72
CA ASN A 270 -14.03 12.19 44.60
C ASN A 270 -13.03 11.33 43.83
N ARG A 271 -13.53 10.33 43.10
CA ARG A 271 -12.69 9.45 42.29
C ARG A 271 -12.06 10.20 41.11
N ALA A 272 -12.78 11.13 40.48
CA ALA A 272 -12.23 11.96 39.42
C ALA A 272 -11.06 12.84 39.91
N ILE A 273 -11.20 13.46 41.08
CA ILE A 273 -10.13 14.26 41.71
C ILE A 273 -8.93 13.37 42.05
N GLU A 274 -9.17 12.21 42.65
CA GLU A 274 -8.12 11.24 42.97
C GLU A 274 -7.33 10.81 41.73
N MET A 275 -8.02 10.45 40.64
CA MET A 275 -7.37 10.04 39.40
C MET A 275 -6.67 11.18 38.67
N ALA A 276 -7.18 12.42 38.78
CA ALA A 276 -6.50 13.60 38.26
C ALA A 276 -5.18 13.86 39.00
N HIS A 277 -5.19 13.79 40.33
CA HIS A 277 -3.96 13.92 41.14
C HIS A 277 -2.98 12.79 40.83
N ARG A 278 -3.45 11.54 40.82
CA ARG A 278 -2.61 10.37 40.49
C ARG A 278 -1.97 10.49 39.12
N THR A 279 -2.72 10.95 38.11
CA THR A 279 -2.18 11.14 36.75
C THR A 279 -1.12 12.23 36.74
N ALA A 280 -1.34 13.35 37.45
CA ALA A 280 -0.34 14.42 37.56
C ALA A 280 0.93 13.95 38.27
N ASP A 281 0.83 13.20 39.36
CA ASP A 281 1.98 12.63 40.07
C ASP A 281 2.81 11.71 39.16
N ARG A 282 2.12 10.89 38.34
CA ARG A 282 2.78 10.03 37.35
C ARG A 282 3.48 10.83 36.26
N LEU A 283 2.86 11.90 35.76
CA LEU A 283 3.48 12.80 34.78
C LEU A 283 4.73 13.48 35.35
N ASN A 284 4.65 13.95 36.60
CA ASN A 284 5.79 14.55 37.31
C ASN A 284 6.94 13.56 37.53
N ALA A 285 6.64 12.28 37.68
CA ALA A 285 7.66 11.24 37.80
C ALA A 285 8.41 10.97 36.47
N LEU A 286 7.88 11.43 35.32
CA LEU A 286 8.57 11.29 34.03
C LEU A 286 9.74 12.26 33.91
N ASP A 287 9.58 13.48 34.42
CA ASP A 287 10.58 14.55 34.35
C ASP A 287 11.81 14.21 35.22
N GLU A 288 12.99 14.69 34.81
CA GLU A 288 14.20 14.58 35.63
C GLU A 288 14.12 15.49 36.87
N PRO A 289 14.66 15.05 38.03
CA PRO A 289 14.73 15.92 39.21
C PRO A 289 15.47 17.23 38.90
N GLY A 290 14.78 18.36 39.07
CA GLY A 290 15.33 19.69 38.78
C GLY A 290 15.10 20.20 37.36
N SER A 291 14.23 19.55 36.57
CA SER A 291 13.78 20.07 35.29
C SER A 291 13.27 21.52 35.42
N PRO A 292 13.64 22.43 34.48
CA PRO A 292 13.09 23.79 34.43
C PRO A 292 11.61 23.81 34.01
N ASP A 293 11.08 22.66 33.58
CA ASP A 293 9.68 22.48 33.25
C ASP A 293 8.88 22.39 34.57
N GLY A 294 7.86 23.20 34.72
CA GLY A 294 7.05 23.26 35.94
C GLY A 294 6.26 21.98 36.21
N VAL A 295 5.77 21.85 37.44
CA VAL A 295 5.06 20.67 37.95
C VAL A 295 3.65 20.58 37.35
N TRP A 296 3.29 19.41 36.83
CA TRP A 296 1.93 19.07 36.43
C TRP A 296 0.98 19.10 37.61
N ARG A 297 -0.18 19.73 37.41
CA ARG A 297 -1.32 19.73 38.32
C ARG A 297 -2.53 19.19 37.60
N GLY A 298 -3.21 18.23 38.21
CA GLY A 298 -4.46 17.67 37.72
C GLY A 298 -5.64 18.21 38.53
N GLU A 299 -6.69 18.64 37.85
CA GLU A 299 -7.91 19.14 38.47
C GLU A 299 -9.14 18.67 37.70
N VAL A 300 -10.29 18.66 38.36
CA VAL A 300 -11.59 18.38 37.71
C VAL A 300 -12.33 19.69 37.57
N ILE A 301 -12.59 20.11 36.33
CA ILE A 301 -13.37 21.32 36.05
C ILE A 301 -14.79 20.91 35.64
N ALA A 302 -15.77 21.39 36.38
CA ALA A 302 -17.19 21.12 36.11
C ALA A 302 -17.56 21.58 34.68
N GLY A 303 -18.17 20.68 33.91
CA GLY A 303 -18.55 20.94 32.51
C GLY A 303 -17.43 20.73 31.48
N GLU A 304 -16.17 20.63 31.90
CA GLU A 304 -15.05 20.37 30.99
C GLU A 304 -14.55 18.92 31.09
N GLY A 305 -14.15 18.47 32.28
CA GLY A 305 -13.54 17.15 32.49
C GLY A 305 -12.28 17.21 33.34
N LEU A 306 -11.32 16.31 33.07
CA LEU A 306 -10.02 16.29 33.76
C LEU A 306 -9.06 17.22 33.02
N VAL A 307 -8.47 18.17 33.75
CA VAL A 307 -7.56 19.17 33.20
C VAL A 307 -6.19 19.03 33.84
N PHE A 308 -5.16 19.00 33.00
CA PHE A 308 -3.76 18.91 33.41
C PHE A 308 -3.03 20.16 32.96
N ARG A 309 -2.32 20.82 33.89
CA ARG A 309 -1.58 22.04 33.59
C ARG A 309 -0.16 22.00 34.14
N ARG A 310 0.78 22.59 33.41
CA ARG A 310 2.11 22.95 33.92
C ARG A 310 2.62 24.24 33.27
N ASN A 311 3.55 24.93 33.92
CA ASN A 311 4.23 26.08 33.34
C ASN A 311 5.58 25.66 32.78
N ARG A 312 5.75 25.72 31.47
CA ARG A 312 6.99 25.35 30.78
C ARG A 312 7.61 26.60 30.15
N GLN A 313 8.80 27.00 30.62
CA GLN A 313 9.52 28.18 30.11
C GLN A 313 8.66 29.45 30.04
N GLY A 314 7.78 29.66 31.02
CA GLY A 314 6.87 30.82 31.07
C GLY A 314 5.58 30.69 30.25
N VAL A 315 5.35 29.57 29.58
CA VAL A 315 4.11 29.26 28.84
C VAL A 315 3.29 28.21 29.61
N GLU A 316 2.00 28.48 29.83
CA GLU A 316 1.09 27.48 30.40
C GLU A 316 0.78 26.40 29.36
N GLU A 317 1.19 25.16 29.64
CA GLU A 317 0.75 23.99 28.91
C GLU A 317 -0.52 23.46 29.58
N ARG A 318 -1.63 23.41 28.83
CA ARG A 318 -2.93 22.92 29.29
C ARG A 318 -3.40 21.76 28.43
N ARG A 319 -3.79 20.65 29.06
CA ARG A 319 -4.27 19.42 28.42
C ARG A 319 -5.61 19.01 29.03
N LEU A 320 -6.57 18.64 28.19
CA LEU A 320 -7.95 18.33 28.59
C LEU A 320 -8.32 16.90 28.17
N ILE A 321 -8.86 16.15 29.12
CA ILE A 321 -9.56 14.89 28.90
C ILE A 321 -11.04 15.16 29.19
N ASP A 322 -11.79 15.45 28.14
CA ASP A 322 -13.21 15.80 28.24
C ASP A 322 -14.12 14.56 28.26
N ALA A 323 -15.41 14.79 28.52
CA ALA A 323 -16.40 13.72 28.56
C ALA A 323 -16.61 13.05 27.18
N ALA A 324 -16.37 13.75 26.07
CA ALA A 324 -16.53 13.19 24.73
C ALA A 324 -15.40 12.21 24.40
N LEU A 325 -14.18 12.53 24.80
CA LEU A 325 -13.00 11.68 24.71
C LEU A 325 -13.18 10.43 25.55
N LEU A 326 -13.62 10.54 26.80
CA LEU A 326 -13.88 9.39 27.68
C LEU A 326 -14.94 8.42 27.13
N ARG A 327 -15.91 8.91 26.34
CA ARG A 327 -16.92 8.07 25.69
C ARG A 327 -16.45 7.41 24.39
N SER A 328 -15.31 7.81 23.86
CA SER A 328 -14.76 7.26 22.61
C SER A 328 -14.51 5.75 22.71
N SER A 329 -14.56 5.06 21.56
CA SER A 329 -14.20 3.64 21.49
C SER A 329 -12.78 3.38 21.95
N GLU A 330 -11.86 4.29 21.62
CA GLU A 330 -10.43 4.17 21.91
C GLU A 330 -10.16 4.29 23.40
N ALA A 331 -10.77 5.28 24.08
CA ALA A 331 -10.65 5.44 25.52
C ALA A 331 -11.20 4.23 26.28
N ARG A 332 -12.36 3.70 25.87
CA ARG A 332 -12.94 2.49 26.49
C ARG A 332 -12.08 1.24 26.28
N ARG A 333 -11.47 1.08 25.11
CA ARG A 333 -10.54 -0.03 24.83
C ARG A 333 -9.28 0.08 25.70
N LEU A 334 -8.71 1.27 25.78
CA LEU A 334 -7.51 1.53 26.57
C LEU A 334 -7.77 1.40 28.08
N ASP A 335 -8.95 1.79 28.56
CA ASP A 335 -9.39 1.56 29.95
C ASP A 335 -9.56 0.06 30.26
N GLY A 336 -10.08 -0.71 29.31
CA GLY A 336 -10.17 -2.18 29.42
C GLY A 336 -8.80 -2.85 29.64
N ASP A 337 -7.74 -2.29 29.04
CA ASP A 337 -6.36 -2.74 29.24
C ASP A 337 -5.71 -2.17 30.51
N GLY A 338 -6.43 -1.35 31.29
CA GLY A 338 -5.89 -0.61 32.43
C GLY A 338 -5.24 -1.48 33.51
N ALA A 339 -5.74 -2.71 33.72
CA ALA A 339 -5.13 -3.66 34.67
C ALA A 339 -3.74 -4.12 34.20
N VAL A 340 -3.61 -4.48 32.92
CA VAL A 340 -2.35 -4.88 32.29
C VAL A 340 -1.39 -3.70 32.24
N LEU A 341 -1.87 -2.51 31.89
CA LEU A 341 -1.07 -1.29 31.88
C LEU A 341 -0.48 -0.98 33.25
N ARG A 342 -1.25 -1.16 34.34
CA ARG A 342 -0.73 -0.98 35.71
C ARG A 342 0.27 -2.07 36.10
N GLU A 343 -0.04 -3.33 35.82
CA GLU A 343 0.89 -4.43 36.12
C GLU A 343 2.29 -4.18 35.52
N ILE A 344 2.35 -3.59 34.33
CA ILE A 344 3.59 -3.43 33.58
C ILE A 344 4.24 -2.07 33.80
N TYR A 345 3.44 -1.01 33.83
CA TYR A 345 3.91 0.38 33.80
C TYR A 345 3.52 1.18 35.04
N GLU A 346 3.16 0.55 36.18
CA GLU A 346 2.89 1.28 37.44
C GLU A 346 4.08 2.18 37.80
N ARG A 347 5.31 1.73 37.53
CA ARG A 347 6.53 2.56 37.57
C ARG A 347 7.36 2.28 36.32
N ALA A 348 8.31 3.18 36.05
CA ALA A 348 9.19 3.04 34.91
C ALA A 348 9.97 1.72 34.95
N GLY A 349 9.96 0.98 33.84
CA GLY A 349 10.84 -0.16 33.61
C GLY A 349 12.08 0.24 32.83
N LYS A 350 12.99 -0.71 32.66
CA LYS A 350 14.25 -0.54 31.94
C LYS A 350 14.34 -1.55 30.79
N LEU A 351 14.45 -1.07 29.57
CA LEU A 351 14.79 -1.90 28.41
C LEU A 351 16.29 -1.79 28.18
N VAL A 352 17.01 -2.89 28.35
CA VAL A 352 18.46 -2.96 28.15
C VAL A 352 18.72 -3.79 26.91
N ALA A 353 19.51 -3.26 25.98
CA ALA A 353 20.03 -4.00 24.85
C ALA A 353 21.50 -3.65 24.63
N ARG A 354 22.37 -4.63 24.88
CA ARG A 354 23.84 -4.48 24.84
C ARG A 354 24.33 -3.32 25.72
N ASP A 355 24.74 -2.22 25.09
CA ASP A 355 25.35 -1.02 25.68
C ASP A 355 24.35 0.12 25.94
N LYS A 356 23.07 -0.05 25.55
CA LYS A 356 22.05 0.98 25.72
C LYS A 356 20.98 0.56 26.74
N GLU A 357 20.57 1.55 27.52
CA GLU A 357 19.45 1.46 28.46
C GLU A 357 18.40 2.50 28.08
N TYR A 358 17.14 2.07 28.00
CA TYR A 358 15.99 2.92 27.75
C TYR A 358 15.05 2.86 28.96
N ARG A 359 14.66 4.03 29.45
CA ARG A 359 13.62 4.15 30.48
C ARG A 359 12.25 4.06 29.82
N ILE A 360 11.48 3.03 30.16
CA ILE A 360 10.17 2.78 29.57
C ILE A 360 9.07 3.13 30.58
N VAL A 361 8.19 4.05 30.20
CA VAL A 361 7.15 4.62 31.06
C VAL A 361 5.73 4.34 30.57
N GLY A 362 5.61 3.67 29.44
CA GLY A 362 4.34 3.35 28.77
C GLY A 362 4.57 2.51 27.51
N PRO A 363 3.49 1.99 26.92
CA PRO A 363 3.55 1.13 25.74
C PRO A 363 4.12 1.82 24.49
N ALA A 364 3.84 3.11 24.26
CA ALA A 364 4.39 3.83 23.12
C ALA A 364 5.92 3.95 23.21
N GLY A 365 6.44 4.26 24.39
CA GLY A 365 7.89 4.31 24.64
C GLY A 365 8.57 2.96 24.44
N LEU A 366 7.93 1.85 24.83
CA LEU A 366 8.44 0.50 24.57
C LEU A 366 8.55 0.23 23.06
N VAL A 367 7.49 0.52 22.31
CA VAL A 367 7.46 0.32 20.85
C VAL A 367 8.52 1.17 20.17
N GLU A 368 8.66 2.44 20.57
CA GLU A 368 9.66 3.34 20.03
C GLU A 368 11.09 2.87 20.31
N ALA A 369 11.40 2.50 21.55
CA ALA A 369 12.72 2.01 21.94
C ALA A 369 13.12 0.73 21.17
N ILE A 370 12.19 -0.22 21.03
CA ILE A 370 12.42 -1.45 20.24
C ILE A 370 12.66 -1.13 18.76
N MET A 371 11.89 -0.21 18.18
CA MET A 371 12.08 0.19 16.78
C MET A 371 13.41 0.93 16.57
N GLU A 372 13.83 1.78 17.51
CA GLU A 372 15.14 2.45 17.48
C GLU A 372 16.28 1.42 17.53
N LEU A 373 16.20 0.47 18.47
CA LEU A 373 17.15 -0.63 18.61
C LEU A 373 17.24 -1.47 17.33
N GLY A 374 16.08 -1.80 16.75
CA GLY A 374 15.98 -2.60 15.54
C GLY A 374 16.69 -1.96 14.36
N ARG A 375 16.53 -0.64 14.19
CA ARG A 375 17.14 0.13 13.09
C ARG A 375 18.65 0.36 13.27
N ARG A 376 19.19 0.19 14.47
CA ARG A 376 20.61 0.47 14.75
C ARG A 376 21.53 -0.43 13.91
N GLY A 377 22.51 0.21 13.25
CA GLY A 377 23.50 -0.46 12.42
C GLY A 377 22.94 -1.09 11.13
N ILE A 378 21.72 -0.72 10.73
CA ILE A 378 21.15 -1.10 9.44
C ILE A 378 21.11 0.13 8.53
N GLU A 379 21.70 0.01 7.34
CA GLU A 379 21.48 0.93 6.25
C GLU A 379 20.17 0.58 5.55
N ILE A 380 19.21 1.51 5.56
CA ILE A 380 17.88 1.34 4.97
C ILE A 380 17.78 2.20 3.73
N ASN A 381 17.75 1.58 2.56
CA ASN A 381 17.52 2.25 1.29
C ASN A 381 16.10 1.93 0.82
N ARG A 382 15.32 2.97 0.51
CA ARG A 382 13.96 2.83 -0.06
C ARG A 382 14.02 3.05 -1.56
N TYR A 383 13.53 2.10 -2.33
CA TYR A 383 13.37 2.25 -3.78
C TYR A 383 12.12 3.07 -4.08
N LYS A 384 12.24 4.08 -4.94
CA LYS A 384 11.09 4.87 -5.42
C LYS A 384 10.60 4.41 -6.80
N GLY A 385 11.49 3.83 -7.60
CA GLY A 385 11.17 3.26 -8.90
C GLY A 385 12.13 2.14 -9.27
N LEU A 386 11.70 1.31 -10.22
CA LEU A 386 12.45 0.16 -10.73
C LEU A 386 13.77 0.57 -11.40
N GLY A 387 13.83 1.79 -11.95
CA GLY A 387 15.03 2.34 -12.58
C GLY A 387 16.17 2.66 -11.60
N GLU A 388 15.92 2.66 -10.28
CA GLU A 388 16.95 2.84 -9.25
C GLU A 388 17.73 1.54 -8.96
N MET A 389 17.23 0.40 -9.45
CA MET A 389 17.85 -0.90 -9.25
C MET A 389 18.83 -1.20 -10.40
N ASN A 390 20.03 -1.63 -10.02
CA ASN A 390 20.99 -2.18 -11.00
C ASN A 390 20.43 -3.49 -11.60
N PRO A 391 20.85 -3.89 -12.82
CA PRO A 391 20.37 -5.11 -13.48
C PRO A 391 20.43 -6.38 -12.60
N ASP A 392 21.53 -6.56 -11.86
CA ASP A 392 21.70 -7.72 -10.97
C ASP A 392 20.71 -7.69 -9.80
N GLN A 393 20.46 -6.51 -9.22
CA GLN A 393 19.47 -6.36 -8.15
C GLN A 393 18.07 -6.65 -8.66
N LEU A 394 17.72 -6.11 -9.84
CA LEU A 394 16.42 -6.34 -10.45
C LEU A 394 16.22 -7.83 -10.79
N TRP A 395 17.29 -8.52 -11.19
CA TRP A 395 17.28 -9.97 -11.35
C TRP A 395 16.98 -10.68 -10.04
N GLU A 396 17.82 -10.49 -9.01
CA GLU A 396 17.72 -11.14 -7.71
C GLU A 396 16.36 -10.92 -7.01
N THR A 397 15.68 -9.81 -7.29
CA THR A 397 14.45 -9.46 -6.57
C THR A 397 13.17 -9.68 -7.36
N THR A 398 13.20 -9.47 -8.68
CA THR A 398 11.96 -9.29 -9.46
C THR A 398 11.90 -10.18 -10.69
N LEU A 399 13.03 -10.51 -11.33
CA LEU A 399 13.05 -11.34 -12.53
C LEU A 399 13.29 -12.82 -12.24
N ASP A 400 14.06 -13.15 -11.21
CA ASP A 400 14.42 -14.53 -10.87
C ASP A 400 13.18 -15.35 -10.48
N PRO A 401 12.84 -16.43 -11.22
CA PRO A 401 11.70 -17.29 -10.90
C PRO A 401 11.71 -17.90 -9.50
N GLU A 402 12.89 -18.09 -8.88
CA GLU A 402 13.00 -18.70 -7.54
C GLU A 402 12.81 -17.69 -6.40
N ALA A 403 13.11 -16.41 -6.64
CA ALA A 403 13.07 -15.36 -5.61
C ALA A 403 11.87 -14.40 -5.75
N ARG A 404 11.37 -14.20 -6.98
CA ARG A 404 10.36 -13.19 -7.26
C ARG A 404 9.00 -13.50 -6.64
N SER A 405 8.21 -12.45 -6.47
CA SER A 405 6.82 -12.53 -6.04
C SER A 405 5.92 -11.97 -7.13
N LEU A 406 4.92 -12.76 -7.54
CA LEU A 406 3.95 -12.38 -8.55
C LEU A 406 2.54 -12.50 -7.98
N LEU A 407 1.69 -11.51 -8.27
CA LEU A 407 0.26 -11.57 -8.00
C LEU A 407 -0.46 -11.96 -9.29
N GLN A 408 -1.13 -13.10 -9.31
CA GLN A 408 -1.95 -13.50 -10.46
C GLN A 408 -3.25 -12.70 -10.49
N VAL A 409 -3.55 -12.07 -11.63
CA VAL A 409 -4.81 -11.36 -11.83
C VAL A 409 -5.92 -12.38 -12.08
N ARG A 410 -7.03 -12.26 -11.35
CA ARG A 410 -8.21 -13.11 -11.51
C ARG A 410 -9.45 -12.23 -11.73
N VAL A 411 -10.39 -12.75 -12.50
CA VAL A 411 -11.71 -12.13 -12.65
C VAL A 411 -12.58 -12.61 -11.47
N SER A 412 -12.93 -11.72 -10.56
CA SER A 412 -14.01 -11.95 -9.60
C SER A 412 -15.36 -11.71 -10.29
N HIS A 413 -16.45 -12.25 -9.73
CA HIS A 413 -17.81 -12.13 -10.28
C HIS A 413 -18.15 -10.71 -10.78
N GLU A 414 -18.89 -10.66 -11.89
CA GLU A 414 -18.90 -9.61 -12.91
C GLU A 414 -19.41 -8.22 -12.45
N ASP A 415 -20.15 -8.14 -11.35
CA ASP A 415 -20.93 -6.93 -11.04
C ASP A 415 -20.14 -5.85 -10.25
N LEU A 416 -19.12 -6.23 -9.47
CA LEU A 416 -18.42 -5.29 -8.56
C LEU A 416 -17.24 -4.57 -9.21
N ALA A 417 -16.60 -5.17 -10.21
CA ALA A 417 -15.46 -4.57 -10.89
C ALA A 417 -15.89 -3.45 -11.83
N GLU A 418 -16.96 -3.64 -12.61
CA GLU A 418 -17.38 -2.68 -13.63
C GLU A 418 -17.80 -1.32 -13.04
N GLU A 419 -18.57 -1.32 -11.95
CA GLU A 419 -18.97 -0.10 -11.24
C GLU A 419 -17.76 0.62 -10.62
N THR A 420 -16.85 -0.14 -10.02
CA THR A 420 -15.61 0.37 -9.41
C THR A 420 -14.70 1.02 -10.46
N PHE A 421 -14.50 0.37 -11.60
CA PHE A 421 -13.66 0.88 -12.70
C PHE A 421 -14.30 2.10 -13.37
N SER A 422 -15.62 2.08 -13.61
CA SER A 422 -16.35 3.22 -14.18
C SER A 422 -16.31 4.45 -13.25
N THR A 423 -16.41 4.25 -11.94
CA THR A 423 -16.30 5.31 -10.93
C THR A 423 -14.88 5.89 -10.86
N LEU A 424 -13.86 5.03 -10.86
CA LEU A 424 -12.45 5.45 -10.84
C LEU A 424 -11.99 6.11 -12.14
N MET A 425 -12.52 5.69 -13.30
CA MET A 425 -12.06 6.15 -14.63
C MET A 425 -13.03 7.09 -15.34
N GLY A 426 -14.19 7.38 -14.74
CA GLY A 426 -15.21 8.31 -15.25
C GLY A 426 -14.84 9.79 -15.16
N ASP A 427 -15.67 10.65 -15.73
CA ASP A 427 -15.39 12.10 -15.85
C ASP A 427 -15.61 12.89 -14.55
N LEU A 428 -16.28 12.30 -13.56
CA LEU A 428 -16.64 12.96 -12.33
C LEU A 428 -15.52 12.82 -11.28
N VAL A 429 -14.94 13.95 -10.87
CA VAL A 429 -13.84 14.02 -9.89
C VAL A 429 -14.33 13.63 -8.48
N GLU A 430 -15.56 14.01 -8.12
CA GLU A 430 -16.11 13.82 -6.78
C GLU A 430 -16.34 12.34 -6.43
N PRO A 431 -17.01 11.52 -7.27
CA PRO A 431 -17.17 10.08 -7.03
C PRO A 431 -15.84 9.33 -6.98
N ARG A 432 -14.86 9.73 -7.81
CA ARG A 432 -13.49 9.19 -7.76
C ARG A 432 -12.82 9.52 -6.42
N ARG A 433 -12.94 10.77 -5.95
CA ARG A 433 -12.35 11.25 -4.70
C ARG A 433 -13.00 10.58 -3.49
N GLU A 434 -14.32 10.45 -3.48
CA GLU A 434 -15.08 9.73 -2.44
C GLU A 434 -14.76 8.23 -2.44
N PHE A 435 -14.62 7.60 -3.62
CA PHE A 435 -14.17 6.21 -3.71
C PHE A 435 -12.75 6.03 -3.16
N ILE A 436 -11.81 6.90 -3.51
CA ILE A 436 -10.44 6.87 -2.96
C ILE A 436 -10.45 7.11 -1.45
N GLN A 437 -11.28 8.02 -0.93
CA GLN A 437 -11.36 8.30 0.52
C GLN A 437 -12.06 7.19 1.31
N SER A 438 -13.15 6.63 0.79
CA SER A 438 -13.91 5.55 1.44
C SER A 438 -13.18 4.20 1.36
N ASN A 439 -12.46 3.94 0.27
CA ASN A 439 -11.68 2.71 0.09
C ASN A 439 -10.22 2.82 0.50
N ALA A 440 -9.68 4.00 0.78
CA ALA A 440 -8.37 4.13 1.44
C ALA A 440 -8.34 3.41 2.80
N LEU A 441 -9.49 3.30 3.47
CA LEU A 441 -9.66 2.52 4.70
C LEU A 441 -9.86 1.02 4.47
N SER A 442 -10.30 0.58 3.28
CA SER A 442 -10.48 -0.84 2.93
C SER A 442 -9.25 -1.46 2.25
N VAL A 443 -8.45 -0.67 1.54
CA VAL A 443 -7.13 -1.06 0.99
C VAL A 443 -6.07 -1.19 2.09
N ALA A 444 -6.32 -0.61 3.27
CA ALA A 444 -5.56 -0.91 4.49
C ALA A 444 -5.76 -2.36 5.00
N ASN A 445 -6.69 -3.13 4.41
CA ASN A 445 -6.96 -4.54 4.74
C ASN A 445 -6.76 -5.48 3.52
N LEU A 446 -5.82 -5.18 2.61
CA LEU A 446 -5.21 -6.20 1.76
C LEU A 446 -3.98 -6.79 2.47
N ASP A 447 -4.23 -7.35 3.65
CA ASP A 447 -3.35 -8.29 4.33
C ASP A 447 -4.00 -9.68 4.24
N VAL A 448 -3.54 -10.49 3.29
CA VAL A 448 -3.52 -11.96 3.39
C VAL A 448 -2.18 -12.45 2.85
#